data_AF-A0A6P0RCR2-F1
#
_entry.id   AF-A0A6P0RCR2-F1
#
_cell.length_a   1.000
_cell.length_b   1.000
_cell.length_c   1.000
_cell.angle_alpha   90.00
_cell.angle_beta   90.00
_cell.angle_gamma   90.00
#
_symmetry.space_group_name_H-M   'P 1'
#
loop_
_entity.id
_entity.type
_entity.pdbx_description
1 polymer ?
#
loop_
_entity_poly.entity_id
_entity_poly.type
_entity_poly.pdbx_seq_one_letter_code
_entity_poly.pdbx_strand_id
1 'polypeptide(L)' 'MPLKIRLATRKAYRLWSNNPFHPSLHFKCINSDEDIWSVRITRNYRAIGILQEDIVTWFWIGSHDKYEQFFG' A
#
# COMPACT_ATOMS: atom_id res chain seq x y z
N MET A 1 10.12 12.28 2.93
CA MET A 1 10.15 11.18 1.93
C MET A 1 10.75 11.68 0.62
N PRO A 2 11.70 10.95 -0.01
CA PRO A 2 12.41 11.42 -1.21
C PRO A 2 11.50 11.63 -2.43
N LEU A 3 11.87 12.54 -3.32
CA LEU A 3 11.08 12.89 -4.51
C LEU A 3 10.78 11.68 -5.41
N LYS A 4 11.76 10.80 -5.62
CA LYS A 4 11.61 9.58 -6.42
C LYS A 4 10.51 8.67 -5.88
N ILE A 5 10.41 8.53 -4.55
CA ILE A 5 9.38 7.69 -3.94
C ILE A 5 8.02 8.39 -4.03
N ARG A 6 7.94 9.71 -3.85
CA ARG A 6 6.68 10.46 -4.05
C ARG A 6 6.12 10.29 -5.46
N LEU A 7 6.98 10.30 -6.48
CA LEU A 7 6.58 10.03 -7.87
C LEU A 7 6.11 8.59 -8.07
N ALA A 8 6.83 7.62 -7.51
CA ALA A 8 6.41 6.21 -7.54
C ALA A 8 5.06 6.00 -6.85
N THR A 9 4.82 6.65 -5.71
CA THR A 9 3.53 6.62 -5.00
C THR A 9 2.40 7.10 -5.90
N ARG A 10 2.56 8.25 -6.58
CA ARG A 10 1.53 8.77 -7.49
C ARG A 10 1.25 7.80 -8.64
N LYS A 11 2.29 7.17 -9.19
CA LYS A 11 2.15 6.16 -10.26
C LYS A 11 1.40 4.93 -9.76
N ALA A 12 1.77 4.40 -8.59
CA ALA A 12 1.12 3.26 -7.97
C ALA A 12 -0.35 3.58 -7.64
N TYR A 13 -0.65 4.76 -7.10
CA TYR A 13 -2.02 5.18 -6.82
C TYR A 13 -2.89 5.26 -8.08
N ARG A 14 -2.37 5.85 -9.17
CA ARG A 14 -3.09 5.88 -10.46
C ARG A 14 -3.34 4.48 -11.01
N LEU A 15 -2.38 3.56 -10.86
CA LEU A 15 -2.56 2.17 -11.28
C LEU A 15 -3.60 1.47 -10.41
N TRP A 16 -3.50 1.62 -9.09
CA TRP A 16 -4.43 1.03 -8.12
C TRP A 16 -5.86 1.53 -8.34
N SER A 17 -6.07 2.83 -8.56
CA SER A 17 -7.40 3.39 -8.82
C SER A 17 -8.05 2.87 -10.10
N ASN A 18 -7.27 2.42 -11.09
CA ASN A 18 -7.80 1.86 -12.35
C ASN A 18 -7.91 0.33 -12.31
N ASN A 19 -6.96 -0.34 -11.66
CA ASN A 19 -6.89 -1.79 -11.53
C ASN A 19 -6.22 -2.15 -10.19
N PRO A 20 -7.00 -2.21 -9.09
CA PRO A 20 -6.47 -2.48 -7.74
C PRO A 20 -5.68 -3.80 -7.66
N PHE A 21 -6.08 -4.79 -8.46
CA PHE A 21 -5.52 -6.15 -8.45
C PHE A 21 -4.44 -6.36 -9.53
N HIS A 22 -3.89 -5.28 -10.10
CA HIS A 22 -2.75 -5.41 -11.01
C HIS A 22 -1.57 -6.12 -10.32
N PRO A 23 -0.97 -7.17 -10.90
CA PRO A 23 0.01 -8.02 -10.20
C PRO A 23 1.21 -7.27 -9.60
N SER A 24 1.66 -6.18 -10.23
CA SER A 24 2.77 -5.37 -9.72
C SER A 24 2.48 -4.65 -8.40
N LEU A 25 1.20 -4.41 -8.09
CA LEU A 25 0.76 -3.72 -6.89
C LEU A 25 0.82 -4.63 -5.67
N HIS A 26 0.73 -5.95 -5.85
CA HIS A 26 0.63 -6.90 -4.73
C HIS A 26 -0.37 -6.42 -3.66
N PHE A 27 -1.53 -5.90 -4.10
CA PHE A 27 -2.55 -5.41 -3.20
C PHE A 27 -3.17 -6.59 -2.45
N LYS A 28 -3.04 -6.60 -1.12
CA LYS A 28 -3.49 -7.72 -0.28
C LYS A 28 -3.86 -7.28 1.13
N CYS A 29 -4.80 -8.03 1.73
CA CYS A 29 -5.05 -7.99 3.17
C CYS A 29 -3.83 -8.55 3.91
N ILE A 30 -3.47 -7.90 5.00
CA ILE A 30 -2.30 -8.21 5.83
C ILE A 30 -2.65 -8.36 7.31
N ASN A 31 -3.78 -7.80 7.74
CA ASN A 31 -4.40 -8.07 9.03
C ASN A 31 -5.92 -8.05 8.81
N SER A 32 -6.57 -9.19 9.00
CA SER A 32 -8.02 -9.34 8.81
C SER A 32 -8.85 -8.80 9.96
N ASP A 33 -8.29 -8.71 11.16
CA ASP A 33 -9.05 -8.28 12.36
C ASP A 33 -9.28 -6.76 12.34
N GLU A 34 -8.36 -6.02 11.73
CA GLU A 34 -8.40 -4.55 11.59
C GLU A 34 -8.64 -4.10 10.13
N ASP A 35 -8.97 -5.03 9.22
CA ASP A 35 -9.14 -4.77 7.78
C ASP A 35 -8.00 -3.95 7.16
N ILE A 36 -6.75 -4.31 7.48
CA ILE A 36 -5.57 -3.61 7.00
C ILE A 36 -5.10 -4.22 5.70
N TRP A 37 -4.84 -3.36 4.72
CA TRP A 37 -4.38 -3.70 3.39
C TRP A 37 -3.07 -3.00 3.05
N SER A 38 -2.24 -3.70 2.28
CA SER A 38 -0.96 -3.22 1.79
C SER A 38 -0.95 -3.11 0.28
N VAL A 39 -0.32 -2.06 -0.25
CA VAL A 39 0.00 -1.93 -1.67
C VAL A 39 1.48 -1.62 -1.88
N ARG A 40 2.08 -2.26 -2.88
CA ARG A 40 3.47 -2.07 -3.30
C ARG A 40 3.64 -0.77 -4.07
N ILE A 41 4.52 0.09 -3.56
CA ILE A 41 4.95 1.32 -4.24
C ILE A 41 6.25 1.09 -5.01
N THR A 42 7.22 0.45 -4.35
CA THR A 42 8.47 -0.04 -4.93
C THR A 42 8.82 -1.36 -4.26
N ARG A 43 9.94 -2.01 -4.61
CA ARG A 43 10.40 -3.20 -3.88
C ARG A 43 10.46 -2.96 -2.36
N ASN A 44 10.95 -1.79 -1.95
CA ASN A 44 11.25 -1.49 -0.55
C ASN A 44 10.23 -0.56 0.13
N TYR A 45 9.18 -0.11 -0.57
CA TYR A 45 8.17 0.79 0.00
C TYR A 45 6.75 0.24 -0.17
N ARG A 46 5.91 0.44 0.84
CA ARG A 46 4.49 0.11 0.87
C ARG A 46 3.66 1.33 1.26
N ALA A 47 2.41 1.36 0.81
CA ALA A 47 1.37 2.15 1.45
C ALA A 47 0.42 1.20 2.18
N ILE A 48 -0.09 1.66 3.32
CA ILE A 48 -1.00 0.89 4.19
C ILE A 48 -2.27 1.70 4.35
N GLY A 49 -3.40 1.00 4.27
CA GLY A 49 -4.72 1.57 4.45
C GLY A 49 -5.67 0.57 5.08
N ILE A 50 -6.79 1.09 5.57
CA ILE A 50 -7.92 0.27 6.03
C ILE A 50 -8.92 0.21 4.88
N LEU A 51 -9.43 -0.99 4.57
CA LEU A 51 -10.53 -1.19 3.62
C LEU A 51 -11.83 -1.39 4.40
N GLN A 52 -12.72 -0.41 4.35
CA GLN A 52 -14.05 -0.50 4.94
C GLN A 52 -15.08 -0.35 3.84
N GLU A 53 -16.01 -1.31 3.78
CA GLU A 53 -16.96 -1.45 2.68
C GLU A 53 -16.21 -1.52 1.34
N ASP A 54 -16.21 -0.45 0.56
CA ASP A 54 -15.50 -0.32 -0.72
C ASP A 54 -14.49 0.84 -0.74
N ILE A 55 -14.20 1.43 0.42
CA ILE A 55 -13.34 2.61 0.56
C ILE A 55 -12.03 2.21 1.22
N VAL A 56 -10.91 2.48 0.54
CA VAL A 56 -9.58 2.39 1.15
C VAL A 56 -9.13 3.75 1.66
N THR A 57 -8.94 3.85 2.98
CA THR A 57 -8.32 5.01 3.63
C THR A 57 -6.84 4.75 3.86
N TRP A 58 -5.99 5.37 3.04
CA TRP A 58 -4.53 5.28 3.16
C TRP A 58 -4.00 6.17 4.28
N PHE A 59 -3.42 5.59 5.32
CA PHE A 59 -2.93 6.33 6.49
C PHE A 59 -1.40 6.32 6.62
N TRP A 60 -0.68 5.47 5.88
CA TRP A 60 0.78 5.38 5.99
C TRP A 60 1.48 5.03 4.68
N ILE A 61 2.69 5.57 4.49
CA ILE A 61 3.62 5.18 3.44
C ILE A 61 5.05 5.13 4.01
N GLY A 62 5.74 4.01 3.83
CA GLY A 62 7.09 3.84 4.35
C GLY A 62 7.78 2.56 3.89
N SER A 63 8.92 2.24 4.50
CA SER A 63 9.73 1.10 4.10
C SER A 63 9.07 -0.23 4.50
N HIS A 64 9.22 -1.23 3.65
CA HIS A 64 8.72 -2.58 3.90
C HIS A 64 9.20 -3.11 5.26
N ASP A 65 10.49 -2.97 5.56
CA ASP A 65 11.09 -3.46 6.81
C ASP A 65 10.49 -2.81 8.06
N LYS A 66 10.11 -1.52 7.98
CA LYS A 66 9.44 -0.84 9.10
C LYS A 66 8.01 -1.33 9.30
N TYR A 67 7.35 -1.75 8.22
CA TYR A 67 5.99 -2.24 8.26
C TYR A 67 5.93 -3.71 8.74
N GLU A 68 6.84 -4.57 8.28
CA GLU A 68 6.91 -5.98 8.71
C GLU A 68 7.09 -6.12 10.22
N GLN A 69 7.74 -5.15 10.88
CA GLN A 69 7.87 -5.13 12.34
C GLN A 69 6.54 -5.02 13.11
N PHE A 70 5.47 -4.53 12.48
CA PHE A 70 4.17 -4.33 13.14
C PHE A 70 3.13 -5.38 12.78
N PHE A 71 3.24 -6.02 11.61
CA PHE A 71 2.18 -6.87 11.04
C PHE A 71 2.71 -8.16 10.37
N GLY A 72 3.99 -8.49 10.56
CA GLY A 72 4.63 -9.71 10.07
C GLY A 72 4.86 -10.76 11.15
#